data_AF-F5RFV9-F1
#
_entry.id   AF-F5RFV9-F1
#
_cell.length_a   1.000
_cell.length_b   1.000
_cell.length_c   1.000
_cell.angle_alpha   90.00
_cell.angle_beta   90.00
_cell.angle_gamma   90.00
#
_symmetry.space_group_name_H-M   'P 1'
#
loop_
_entity.id
_entity.type
_entity.pdbx_description
1 polymer ?
#
loop_
_entity_poly.entity_id
_entity_poly.type
_entity_poly.pdbx_seq_one_letter_code
_entity_poly.pdbx_strand_id
1 'polypeptide(L)' 'MLRAIFLLNLLTVGLFYLPGWLLLRVLTLGRYPPARGEPHSEEAVAFAGLAAVLLALCAWWLA' A
#
# COMPACT_ATOMS: atom_id res chain seq x y z
N MET A 1 -17.58 -15.03 8.07
CA MET A 1 -16.12 -14.99 8.33
C MET A 1 -15.32 -14.95 7.03
N LEU A 2 -15.24 -16.04 6.24
CA LEU A 2 -14.41 -16.09 5.02
C LEU A 2 -14.73 -14.97 4.00
N ARG A 3 -16.02 -14.66 3.77
CA ARG A 3 -16.45 -13.58 2.86
C ARG A 3 -15.98 -12.20 3.30
N ALA A 4 -16.00 -11.93 4.60
CA ALA A 4 -15.57 -10.64 5.15
C ALA A 4 -14.05 -10.47 5.03
N ILE A 5 -13.29 -11.54 5.28
CA ILE A 5 -11.84 -11.54 5.12
C ILE A 5 -11.46 -11.33 3.65
N PHE A 6 -12.13 -12.01 2.72
CA PHE A 6 -11.91 -11.81 1.30
C PHE A 6 -12.19 -10.37 0.86
N LEU A 7 -13.34 -9.81 1.26
CA LEU A 7 -13.70 -8.42 0.95
C LEU A 7 -12.70 -7.43 1.55
N LEU A 8 -12.29 -7.65 2.80
CA LEU A 8 -11.29 -6.81 3.45
C LEU A 8 -9.98 -6.84 2.65
N ASN A 9 -9.51 -8.02 2.26
CA ASN A 9 -8.26 -8.16 1.51
C ASN A 9 -8.34 -7.56 0.10
N LEU A 10 -9.48 -7.72 -0.57
CA LEU A 10 -9.73 -7.10 -1.87
C LEU A 10 -9.74 -5.57 -1.76
N LEU A 11 -10.36 -5.03 -0.71
CA LEU A 11 -10.42 -3.59 -0.48
C LEU A 11 -9.07 -3.02 -0.03
N THR A 12 -8.30 -3.75 0.78
CA THR A 12 -7.00 -3.27 1.23
C THR A 12 -5.94 -3.46 0.14
N VAL A 13 -5.61 -4.72 -0.19
CA VAL A 13 -4.55 -5.03 -1.15
C VAL A 13 -4.96 -4.61 -2.56
N GLY A 14 -6.17 -4.93 -2.99
CA GLY A 14 -6.62 -4.60 -4.35
C GLY A 14 -6.64 -3.10 -4.66
N LEU A 15 -6.99 -2.24 -3.70
CA LEU A 15 -7.02 -0.79 -3.91
C LEU A 15 -5.69 -0.11 -3.58
N PHE A 16 -5.02 -0.51 -2.49
CA PHE A 16 -3.90 0.26 -1.94
C PHE A 16 -2.52 -0.31 -2.22
N TYR A 17 -2.41 -1.49 -2.84
CA TYR A 17 -1.09 -2.05 -3.16
C TYR A 17 -0.31 -1.16 -4.13
N LEU A 18 -0.95 -0.68 -5.21
CA LEU A 18 -0.29 0.18 -6.21
C LEU A 18 0.24 1.49 -5.62
N PRO A 19 -0.56 2.30 -4.89
CA PRO A 19 -0.05 3.52 -4.27
C PRO A 19 1.03 3.21 -3.22
N GLY A 20 0.91 2.11 -2.48
CA GLY A 20 1.91 1.67 -1.52
C GLY A 20 3.24 1.31 -2.19
N TRP A 21 3.17 0.58 -3.30
CA TRP A 21 4.34 0.23 -4.11
C TRP A 21 5.05 1.49 -4.64
N LEU A 22 4.29 2.47 -5.15
CA LEU A 22 4.85 3.72 -5.64
C LEU A 22 5.52 4.51 -4.51
N LEU A 23 4.86 4.63 -3.36
CA LEU A 23 5.40 5.30 -2.19
C LEU A 23 6.71 4.65 -1.74
N LEU A 24 6.71 3.33 -1.55
CA LEU A 24 7.90 2.58 -1.12
C LEU A 24 9.01 2.69 -2.16
N ARG A 25 8.69 2.68 -3.46
CA ARG A 25 9.68 2.89 -4.52
C ARG A 25 10.32 4.28 -4.44
N VAL A 26 9.55 5.32 -4.12
CA VAL A 26 10.10 6.67 -3.90
C VAL A 26 10.97 6.71 -2.64
N LEU A 27 10.46 6.22 -1.51
CA LEU A 27 11.17 6.25 -0.21
C LEU A 27 12.47 5.43 -0.23
N THR A 28 12.51 4.36 -1.02
CA THR A 28 13.68 3.49 -1.16
C THR A 28 14.59 3.88 -2.33
N LEU A 29 14.33 5.00 -3.00
CA LEU A 29 15.09 5.48 -4.17
C LEU A 29 15.17 4.43 -5.30
N GLY A 30 14.06 3.75 -5.56
CA GLY A 30 13.93 2.74 -6.61
C GLY A 30 14.35 1.33 -6.19
N ARG A 31 14.81 1.11 -4.95
CA ARG A 31 15.22 -0.23 -4.48
C ARG A 31 14.05 -1.17 -4.18
N TYR A 32 12.84 -0.65 -3.99
CA TYR A 32 11.62 -1.44 -3.88
C TYR A 32 11.03 -1.72 -5.28
N PRO A 33 10.53 -2.94 -5.56
CA PRO A 33 10.37 -4.09 -4.66
C PRO A 33 11.70 -4.78 -4.32
N PRO A 34 11.76 -5.62 -3.26
CA PRO A 34 12.95 -6.37 -2.89
C PRO A 34 13.48 -7.24 -4.05
N ALA A 35 14.71 -7.74 -3.88
CA ALA A 35 15.30 -8.67 -4.85
C ALA A 35 14.35 -9.84 -5.14
N ARG A 36 14.35 -10.32 -6.39
CA ARG A 36 13.49 -11.44 -6.79
C ARG A 36 13.76 -12.65 -5.90
N GLY A 37 12.72 -13.16 -5.25
CA GLY A 37 12.80 -14.30 -4.33
C GLY A 37 12.82 -13.92 -2.85
N GLU A 38 13.01 -12.64 -2.51
CA GLU A 38 12.85 -12.16 -1.14
C GLU A 38 11.35 -12.07 -0.80
N PRO A 39 10.87 -12.70 0.28
CA PRO A 39 9.49 -12.56 0.69
C PRO A 39 9.21 -11.12 1.16
N HIS A 40 8.10 -10.54 0.71
CA HIS A 40 7.54 -9.31 1.28
C HIS A 40 6.05 -9.49 1.56
N SER A 41 5.53 -8.76 2.55
CA SER A 41 4.09 -8.75 2.85
C SER A 41 3.36 -7.79 1.92
N GLU A 42 2.38 -8.30 1.17
CA GLU A 42 1.51 -7.48 0.32
C GLU A 42 0.62 -6.55 1.15
N GLU A 43 0.23 -7.00 2.34
CA GLU A 43 -0.58 -6.24 3.29
C GLU A 43 0.19 -5.01 3.80
N ALA A 44 1.47 -5.17 4.14
CA ALA A 44 2.31 -4.05 4.59
C ALA A 44 2.43 -2.97 3.50
N VAL A 45 2.55 -3.37 2.23
CA VAL A 45 2.57 -2.45 1.08
C VAL A 45 1.23 -1.74 0.97
N ALA A 46 0.13 -2.47 1.04
CA ALA A 46 -1.21 -1.90 0.99
C ALA A 46 -1.46 -0.90 2.13
N PHE A 47 -1.00 -1.19 3.35
CA PHE A 47 -1.10 -0.24 4.47
C PHE A 47 -0.28 1.02 4.25
N ALA A 48 0.91 0.92 3.66
CA ALA A 48 1.69 2.09 3.26
C ALA A 48 0.92 2.93 2.21
N GLY A 49 0.26 2.28 1.25
CA GLY A 49 -0.57 2.95 0.26
C GLY A 49 -1.79 3.65 0.85
N LEU A 50 -2.48 2.99 1.78
CA LEU A 50 -3.59 3.58 2.52
C LEU A 50 -3.14 4.83 3.29
N ALA A 51 -2.02 4.74 4.01
CA ALA A 51 -1.46 5.87 4.75
C ALA A 51 -1.12 7.05 3.81
N ALA A 52 -0.52 6.78 2.65
CA ALA A 52 -0.21 7.81 1.66
C ALA A 52 -1.46 8.51 1.14
N VAL A 53 -2.52 7.76 0.80
CA VAL A 53 -3.79 8.33 0.35
C VAL A 53 -4.43 9.18 1.44
N LEU A 54 -4.47 8.69 2.68
CA LEU A 54 -5.01 9.45 3.81
C LEU A 54 -4.23 10.75 4.05
N LEU A 55 -2.90 10.70 4.01
CA LEU A 55 -2.05 11.88 4.14
C LEU A 55 -2.29 12.88 3.02
N ALA A 56 -2.42 12.42 1.77
CA ALA A 56 -2.73 13.28 0.64
C ALA A 56 -4.11 13.94 0.76
N LEU A 57 -5.12 13.20 1.23
CA LEU A 57 -6.46 13.73 1.48
C LEU A 57 -6.46 14.74 2.64
N CYS A 58 -5.74 14.45 3.73
CA CYS A 58 -5.55 15.37 4.84
C CYS A 58 -4.84 16.65 4.40
N ALA A 59 -3.76 16.53 3.61
CA ALA A 59 -3.03 17.68 3.09
C ALA A 59 -3.90 18.53 2.15
N TRP A 60 -4.67 17.89 1.26
CA TRP A 60 -5.63 18.56 0.38
C TRP A 60 -6.71 19.29 1.17
N TRP A 61 -7.20 18.70 2.26
CA TRP A 61 -8.23 19.32 3.11
C TRP A 61 -7.71 20.55 3.87
N LEU A 62 -6.42 20.59 4.18
CA LEU A 62 -5.79 21.67 4.95
C LEU A 62 -5.21 22.80 4.08
N ALA A 63 -5.14 22.61 2.75
CA ALA A 63 -4.62 23.58 1.78
C ALA A 63 -5.72 24.52 1.26
#